data_AF-A0A248VND0-F1
#
_entry.id   AF-A0A248VND0-F1
#
_cell.length_a   1.000
_cell.length_b   1.000
_cell.length_c   1.000
_cell.angle_alpha   90.00
_cell.angle_beta   90.00
_cell.angle_gamma   90.00
#
_symmetry.space_group_name_H-M   'P 1'
#
loop_
_entity.id
_entity.type
_entity.pdbx_description
1 polymer ?
#
loop_
_entity_poly.entity_id
_entity_poly.type
_entity_poly.pdbx_seq_one_letter_code
_entity_poly.pdbx_strand_id
1 'polypeptide(L)'
;MSTLIEEAKAAGVRVYLRDGKVKLRGSDEAMEAIRAKLAPHKEEILAYLQSAEQHAAEFWPWAPYLTVSDVERFRTELVAMIEKLAEMEQWPDEHRDDVLARAIRGPLADLLPNLHHFNQRLTEATAEAAAREAVDKRTWRFDR
;
A
#
# COMPACT_ATOMS: atom_id res chain seq x y z
N MET A 1 4.19 -19.28 5.92
CA MET A 1 3.32 -18.98 7.07
C MET A 1 2.17 -18.05 6.74
N SER A 2 2.35 -17.00 5.92
CA SER A 2 1.21 -16.24 5.39
C SER A 2 0.20 -17.14 4.64
N THR A 3 0.68 -18.22 4.01
CA THR A 3 -0.16 -19.23 3.34
C THR A 3 -1.23 -19.89 4.23
N LEU A 4 -0.93 -20.24 5.49
CA LEU A 4 -1.91 -20.86 6.40
C LEU A 4 -2.97 -19.85 6.88
N ILE A 5 -2.57 -18.58 7.05
CA ILE A 5 -3.48 -17.49 7.43
C ILE A 5 -4.37 -17.09 6.24
N GLU A 6 -3.82 -17.06 5.03
CA GLU A 6 -4.60 -16.85 3.80
C GLU A 6 -5.55 -18.02 3.52
N GLU A 7 -5.15 -19.26 3.79
CA GLU A 7 -6.03 -20.43 3.69
C GLU A 7 -7.18 -20.37 4.70
N ALA A 8 -6.90 -19.97 5.95
CA ALA A 8 -7.95 -19.73 6.95
C ALA A 8 -8.92 -18.64 6.49
N LYS A 9 -8.40 -17.54 5.93
CA LYS A 9 -9.19 -16.43 5.39
C LYS A 9 -10.05 -16.87 4.20
N ALA A 10 -9.50 -17.66 3.28
CA ALA A 10 -10.23 -18.25 2.16
C ALA A 10 -11.34 -19.21 2.62
N ALA A 11 -11.14 -19.90 3.74
CA ALA A 11 -12.15 -20.73 4.41
C ALA A 11 -13.16 -19.91 5.26
N GLY A 12 -13.08 -18.58 5.26
CA GLY A 12 -13.97 -17.72 6.04
C GLY A 12 -13.67 -17.69 7.54
N VAL A 13 -12.51 -18.18 7.96
CA VAL A 13 -12.06 -18.23 9.35
C VAL A 13 -11.07 -17.11 9.61
N ARG A 14 -11.43 -16.22 10.54
CA ARG A 14 -10.52 -15.18 11.05
C ARG A 14 -9.69 -15.74 12.18
N VAL A 15 -8.36 -15.71 12.02
CA VAL A 15 -7.38 -15.99 13.08
C VAL A 15 -6.92 -14.65 13.67
N TYR A 16 -6.96 -14.51 15.00
CA TYR A 16 -6.58 -13.27 15.68
C TYR A 16 -6.01 -13.54 17.07
N LEU A 17 -5.28 -12.58 17.63
CA LEU A 17 -4.83 -12.61 19.03
C LEU A 17 -5.88 -12.00 19.96
N ARG A 18 -6.05 -12.62 21.12
CA ARG A 18 -6.79 -12.07 22.26
C ARG A 18 -6.18 -12.59 23.55
N ASP A 19 -5.81 -11.69 24.44
CA ASP A 19 -5.17 -12.03 25.74
C ASP A 19 -3.93 -12.93 25.58
N GLY A 20 -3.12 -12.68 24.53
CA GLY A 20 -1.94 -13.48 24.21
C GLY A 20 -2.22 -14.88 23.67
N LYS A 21 -3.47 -15.18 23.30
CA LYS A 21 -3.89 -16.49 22.78
C LYS A 21 -4.43 -16.37 21.36
N VAL A 22 -4.09 -17.34 20.52
CA VAL A 22 -4.67 -17.48 19.18
C VAL A 22 -6.15 -17.86 19.31
N LYS A 23 -7.02 -17.09 18.67
CA LYS A 23 -8.46 -17.30 18.61
C LYS A 23 -8.91 -17.43 17.15
N LEU A 24 -9.96 -18.22 16.96
CA LEU A 24 -10.61 -18.44 15.68
C LEU A 24 -12.03 -17.88 15.74
N ARG A 25 -12.50 -17.32 14.64
CA ARG A 25 -13.89 -16.90 14.45
C ARG A 25 -14.33 -17.26 13.03
N GLY A 26 -15.41 -18.02 12.92
CA GLY A 26 -15.95 -18.52 11.65
C GLY A 26 -17.10 -19.48 11.93
N SER A 27 -17.53 -20.25 10.93
CA SER A 27 -18.45 -21.37 11.15
C SER A 27 -17.74 -22.51 11.89
N ASP A 28 -18.47 -23.27 12.72
CA ASP A 28 -17.88 -24.35 13.52
C ASP A 28 -17.18 -25.41 12.65
N GLU A 29 -17.77 -25.75 11.51
CA GLU A 29 -17.20 -26.69 10.54
C GLU A 29 -15.87 -26.18 9.95
N ALA A 30 -15.82 -24.91 9.54
CA ALA A 30 -14.59 -24.32 9.00
C ALA A 30 -13.52 -24.13 10.08
N MET A 31 -13.94 -23.76 11.30
CA MET A 31 -13.02 -23.60 12.43
C MET A 31 -12.36 -24.92 12.82
N GLU A 32 -13.09 -26.03 12.84
CA GLU A 32 -12.50 -27.34 13.16
C GLU A 32 -11.56 -27.83 12.06
N ALA A 33 -11.95 -27.67 10.79
CA ALA A 33 -11.09 -28.01 9.65
C ALA A 33 -9.76 -27.22 9.66
N ILE A 34 -9.83 -25.93 9.99
CA ILE A 34 -8.65 -25.06 10.08
C ILE A 34 -7.87 -25.31 11.38
N ARG A 35 -8.52 -25.58 12.51
CA ARG A 35 -7.87 -25.86 13.80
C ARG A 35 -6.88 -27.02 13.71
N ALA A 36 -7.25 -28.11 13.04
CA ALA A 36 -6.37 -29.27 12.87
C ALA A 36 -5.09 -28.92 12.10
N LYS A 37 -5.18 -28.01 11.11
CA LYS A 37 -4.04 -27.55 10.32
C LYS A 37 -3.18 -26.53 11.06
N LEU A 38 -3.77 -25.70 11.92
CA LEU A 38 -3.06 -24.68 12.68
C LEU A 38 -2.41 -25.22 13.96
N ALA A 39 -2.93 -26.29 14.56
CA ALA A 39 -2.45 -26.82 15.83
C ALA A 39 -0.94 -27.19 15.84
N PRO A 40 -0.37 -27.81 14.79
CA PRO A 40 1.07 -28.10 14.73
C PRO A 40 1.94 -26.84 14.66
N HIS A 41 1.41 -25.73 14.14
CA HIS A 41 2.12 -24.48 13.87
C HIS A 41 1.79 -23.37 14.89
N LYS A 42 1.21 -23.73 16.04
CA LYS A 42 0.64 -22.76 16.99
C LYS A 42 1.63 -21.70 17.46
N GLU A 43 2.84 -22.10 17.84
CA GLU A 43 3.90 -21.18 18.33
C GLU A 43 4.33 -20.22 17.22
N GLU A 44 4.48 -20.73 16.01
CA GLU A 44 4.85 -19.92 14.86
C GLU A 44 3.73 -18.91 14.53
N ILE A 45 2.47 -19.36 14.51
CA ILE A 45 1.29 -18.49 14.28
C ILE A 45 1.21 -17.39 15.34
N LEU A 46 1.49 -17.73 16.60
CA LEU A 46 1.50 -16.78 17.69
C LEU A 46 2.61 -15.74 17.49
N ALA A 47 3.84 -16.15 17.13
CA ALA A 47 4.92 -15.23 16.81
C ALA A 47 4.59 -14.32 15.60
N TYR A 48 3.95 -14.87 14.57
CA TYR A 48 3.50 -14.11 13.40
C TYR A 48 2.44 -13.07 13.77
N LEU A 49 1.42 -13.46 14.55
CA LEU A 49 0.37 -12.54 14.96
C LEU A 49 0.88 -11.48 15.95
N GLN A 50 1.83 -11.82 16.83
CA GLN A 50 2.45 -10.86 17.75
C GLN A 50 3.31 -9.86 17.01
N SER A 51 4.09 -10.32 16.02
CA SER A 51 4.80 -9.43 15.11
C SER A 51 3.81 -8.54 14.36
N ALA A 52 2.70 -9.08 13.85
CA ALA A 52 1.68 -8.29 13.16
C ALA A 52 1.00 -7.24 14.07
N GLU A 53 0.81 -7.50 15.37
CA GLU A 53 0.33 -6.52 16.35
C GLU A 53 1.38 -5.46 16.68
N GLN A 54 2.64 -5.85 16.84
CA GLN A 54 3.75 -4.91 17.11
C GLN A 54 4.02 -3.98 15.93
N HIS A 55 3.74 -4.44 14.71
CA HIS A 55 3.82 -3.65 13.49
C HIS A 55 2.45 -3.17 13.01
N ALA A 56 1.39 -3.28 13.82
CA ALA A 56 0.09 -2.75 13.46
C ALA A 56 0.21 -1.22 13.35
N ALA A 57 0.00 -0.71 12.15
CA ALA A 57 -0.14 0.71 11.92
C ALA A 57 -1.26 1.26 12.82
N GLU A 58 -1.09 2.52 13.23
CA GLU A 58 -2.02 3.25 14.08
C GLU A 58 -3.48 3.03 13.63
N PHE A 59 -4.33 2.53 14.53
CA PHE A 59 -5.71 2.20 14.21
C PHE A 59 -6.55 3.48 14.09
N TRP A 60 -6.96 3.83 12.87
CA TRP A 60 -7.91 4.92 12.63
C TRP A 60 -9.28 4.36 12.24
N PRO A 61 -10.32 4.55 13.06
CA PRO A 61 -11.63 3.90 12.88
C PRO A 61 -12.39 4.36 11.62
N TRP A 62 -11.94 5.46 11.00
CA TRP A 62 -12.50 6.02 9.77
C TRP A 62 -11.63 5.74 8.53
N ALA A 63 -10.44 5.18 8.70
CA ALA A 63 -9.53 4.87 7.59
C ALA A 63 -9.48 3.35 7.33
N PRO A 64 -9.21 2.92 6.08
CA PRO A 64 -8.93 1.53 5.80
C PRO A 64 -7.77 1.03 6.67
N TYR A 65 -7.91 -0.18 7.22
CA TYR A 65 -6.81 -0.80 7.95
C TYR A 65 -5.68 -1.11 6.98
N LEU A 66 -4.54 -0.44 7.12
CA LEU A 66 -3.36 -0.65 6.28
C LEU A 66 -2.43 -1.66 6.96
N THR A 67 -2.08 -2.72 6.24
CA THR A 67 -0.99 -3.60 6.67
C THR A 67 0.36 -2.91 6.45
N VAL A 68 1.41 -3.38 7.12
CA VAL A 68 2.80 -2.91 6.87
C VAL A 68 3.14 -3.00 5.38
N SER A 69 2.78 -4.11 4.74
CA SER A 69 3.02 -4.32 3.31
C SER A 69 2.25 -3.34 2.42
N ASP A 70 1.05 -2.92 2.82
CA ASP A 70 0.32 -1.85 2.12
C ASP A 70 1.06 -0.51 2.25
N VAL A 71 1.56 -0.19 3.44
CA VAL A 71 2.32 1.04 3.69
C VAL A 71 3.61 1.07 2.87
N GLU A 72 4.36 -0.03 2.83
CA GLU A 72 5.59 -0.15 2.03
C GLU A 72 5.30 0.00 0.54
N ARG A 73 4.25 -0.68 0.05
CA ARG A 73 3.81 -0.57 -1.35
C ARG A 73 3.42 0.86 -1.69
N PHE A 74 2.58 1.50 -0.88
CA PHE A 74 2.13 2.87 -1.07
C PHE A 74 3.27 3.89 -1.02
N ARG A 75 4.27 3.69 -0.16
CA ARG A 75 5.47 4.54 -0.14
C ARG A 75 6.30 4.38 -1.40
N THR A 76 6.43 3.15 -1.90
CA THR A 76 7.13 2.88 -3.16
C THR A 76 6.41 3.53 -4.35
N GLU A 77 5.08 3.39 -4.41
CA GLU A 77 4.24 4.05 -5.41
C GLU A 77 4.36 5.57 -5.35
N LEU A 78 4.35 6.15 -4.14
CA LEU A 78 4.51 7.58 -3.93
C LEU A 78 5.86 8.09 -4.43
N VAL A 79 6.96 7.41 -4.11
CA VAL A 79 8.31 7.76 -4.60
C VAL A 79 8.35 7.74 -6.13
N ALA A 80 7.86 6.67 -6.76
CA ALA A 80 7.86 6.55 -8.22
C ALA A 80 7.04 7.66 -8.90
N MET A 81 5.90 8.05 -8.32
CA MET A 81 5.11 9.17 -8.84
C MET A 81 5.84 10.51 -8.72
N ILE A 82 6.49 10.77 -7.58
CA ILE A 82 7.25 12.01 -7.37
C ILE A 82 8.43 12.10 -8.34
N GLU A 83 9.19 11.02 -8.51
CA GLU A 83 10.32 10.98 -9.45
C GLU A 83 9.88 11.25 -10.89
N LYS A 84 8.80 10.58 -11.32
CA LYS A 84 8.24 10.79 -12.66
C LYS A 84 7.72 12.21 -12.85
N LEU A 85 7.05 12.77 -11.84
CA LEU A 85 6.56 14.15 -11.91
C LEU A 85 7.72 15.15 -11.98
N ALA A 86 8.76 14.94 -11.16
CA ALA A 86 9.96 15.77 -11.15
C ALA A 86 10.68 15.76 -12.51
N GLU A 87 10.74 14.61 -13.18
CA GLU A 87 11.26 14.49 -14.55
C GLU A 87 10.39 15.28 -15.55
N MET A 88 9.08 15.07 -15.53
CA MET A 88 8.14 15.69 -16.47
C MET A 88 8.06 17.22 -16.32
N GLU A 89 8.15 17.72 -15.09
CA GLU A 89 8.10 19.14 -14.77
C GLU A 89 9.49 19.79 -14.64
N GLN A 90 10.55 19.01 -14.88
CA GLN A 90 11.95 19.46 -14.84
C GLN A 90 12.32 20.15 -13.52
N TRP A 91 11.98 19.52 -12.40
CA TRP A 91 12.28 20.05 -11.08
C TRP A 91 13.80 20.13 -10.85
N PRO A 92 14.28 21.17 -10.13
CA PRO A 92 15.64 21.18 -9.61
C PRO A 92 15.88 19.99 -8.68
N ASP A 93 17.08 19.39 -8.74
CA ASP A 93 17.46 18.24 -7.91
C ASP A 93 17.23 18.49 -6.41
N GLU A 94 17.62 19.67 -5.92
CA GLU A 94 17.42 20.06 -4.52
C GLU A 94 15.93 20.01 -4.11
N HIS A 95 15.03 20.47 -4.99
CA HIS A 95 13.60 20.44 -4.71
C HIS A 95 13.05 19.01 -4.70
N ARG A 96 13.45 18.20 -5.68
CA ARG A 96 13.06 16.78 -5.77
C ARG A 96 13.48 16.03 -4.51
N ASP A 97 14.73 16.18 -4.10
CA ASP A 97 15.30 15.46 -2.95
C ASP A 97 14.58 15.85 -1.65
N ASP A 98 14.23 17.13 -1.51
CA ASP A 98 13.46 17.68 -0.40
C ASP A 98 12.05 17.06 -0.30
N VAL A 99 11.36 16.96 -1.43
CA VAL A 99 10.01 16.35 -1.51
C VAL A 99 10.08 14.85 -1.22
N LEU A 100 11.06 14.14 -1.80
CA LEU A 100 11.29 12.71 -1.56
C LEU A 100 11.63 12.43 -0.09
N ALA A 101 12.50 13.24 0.53
CA ALA A 101 12.84 13.09 1.93
C ALA A 101 11.61 13.20 2.85
N ARG A 102 10.72 14.17 2.56
CA ARG A 102 9.44 14.33 3.29
C ARG A 102 8.49 13.17 3.03
N ALA A 103 8.37 12.69 1.80
CA ALA A 103 7.51 11.54 1.47
C ALA A 103 7.98 10.23 2.14
N ILE A 104 9.29 10.00 2.22
CA ILE A 104 9.88 8.81 2.82
C ILE A 104 9.85 8.87 4.35
N ARG A 105 10.09 10.03 4.96
CA ARG A 105 10.24 10.15 6.43
C ARG A 105 9.00 10.73 7.11
N GLY A 106 8.00 11.15 6.34
CA GLY A 106 6.78 11.76 6.83
C GLY A 106 5.90 10.81 7.63
N PRO A 107 4.94 11.37 8.38
CA PRO A 107 3.99 10.60 9.17
C PRO A 107 3.08 9.75 8.26
N LEU A 108 2.58 8.64 8.78
CA LEU A 108 1.66 7.78 8.03
C LEU A 108 0.36 8.50 7.63
N ALA A 109 -0.03 9.55 8.38
CA ALA A 109 -1.21 10.38 8.11
C ALA A 109 -1.18 11.07 6.77
N ASP A 110 0.02 11.38 6.29
CA ASP A 110 0.18 12.09 5.03
C ASP A 110 0.23 11.12 3.84
N LEU A 111 0.36 9.80 4.07
CA LEU A 111 0.59 8.83 2.98
C LEU A 111 -0.54 8.83 1.95
N LEU A 112 -1.79 8.61 2.38
CA LEU A 112 -2.94 8.56 1.47
C LEU A 112 -3.25 9.93 0.85
N PRO A 113 -3.26 11.06 1.60
CA PRO A 113 -3.37 12.39 1.01
C PRO A 113 -2.29 12.70 -0.05
N ASN A 114 -1.02 12.35 0.23
CA ASN A 114 0.07 12.56 -0.71
C ASN A 114 -0.11 11.70 -1.96
N LEU A 115 -0.45 10.41 -1.81
CA LEU A 115 -0.75 9.54 -2.94
C LEU A 115 -1.84 10.14 -3.84
N HIS A 116 -2.92 10.65 -3.25
CA HIS A 116 -3.99 11.28 -4.01
C HIS A 116 -3.49 12.54 -4.74
N HIS A 117 -2.79 13.42 -4.03
CA HIS A 117 -2.25 14.66 -4.58
C HIS A 117 -1.31 14.42 -5.76
N PHE A 118 -0.29 13.56 -5.60
CA PHE A 118 0.69 13.30 -6.64
C PHE A 118 0.10 12.52 -7.81
N ASN A 119 -0.86 11.63 -7.58
CA ASN A 119 -1.56 10.95 -8.68
C ASN A 119 -2.39 11.94 -9.51
N GLN A 120 -3.11 12.86 -8.87
CA GLN A 120 -3.84 13.90 -9.58
C GLN A 120 -2.88 14.75 -10.42
N ARG A 121 -1.75 15.17 -9.84
CA ARG A 121 -0.80 16.03 -10.53
C ARG A 121 -0.09 15.32 -11.69
N LEU A 122 0.22 14.04 -11.52
CA LEU A 122 0.80 13.21 -12.58
C LEU A 122 -0.20 12.99 -13.73
N THR A 123 -1.49 12.83 -13.41
CA THR A 123 -2.56 12.71 -14.41
C THR A 123 -2.66 13.99 -15.24
N GLU A 124 -2.66 15.15 -14.58
CA GLU A 124 -2.67 16.47 -15.23
C GLU A 124 -1.43 16.67 -16.10
N ALA A 125 -0.23 16.46 -15.56
CA ALA A 125 1.02 16.61 -16.29
C ALA A 125 1.10 15.69 -17.53
N THR A 126 0.58 14.47 -17.43
CA THR A 126 0.51 13.52 -18.56
C THR A 126 -0.45 14.00 -19.63
N ALA A 127 -1.61 14.52 -19.24
CA ALA A 127 -2.58 15.08 -20.18
C ALA A 127 -2.02 16.32 -20.91
N GLU A 128 -1.31 17.19 -20.20
CA GLU A 128 -0.63 18.35 -20.79
C GLU A 128 0.46 17.93 -21.78
N ALA A 129 1.29 16.96 -21.43
CA ALA A 129 2.34 16.44 -22.31
C ALA A 129 1.75 15.85 -23.59
N ALA A 130 0.68 15.05 -23.47
CA ALA A 130 -0.03 14.50 -24.62
C ALA A 130 -0.67 15.58 -25.50
N ALA A 131 -1.21 16.64 -24.91
CA ALA A 131 -1.78 17.76 -25.65
C ALA A 131 -0.71 18.53 -26.45
N ARG A 132 0.46 18.79 -25.85
CA ARG A 132 1.60 19.41 -26.55
C ARG A 132 2.06 18.56 -27.74
N GLU A 133 2.22 17.25 -27.53
CA GLU A 133 2.62 16.32 -28.60
C GLU A 133 1.58 16.27 -29.74
N ALA A 134 0.28 16.33 -29.41
CA ALA A 134 -0.78 16.37 -30.41
C ALA A 134 -0.77 17.64 -31.25
N VAL A 135 -0.47 18.80 -30.63
CA VAL A 135 -0.30 20.08 -31.34
C VAL A 135 0.90 20.00 -32.27
N ASP A 136 2.05 19.53 -31.81
CA ASP A 136 3.26 19.42 -32.63
C ASP A 136 3.01 18.53 -33.86
N LYS A 137 2.46 17.32 -33.66
CA LYS A 137 2.09 16.41 -34.76
C LYS A 137 1.14 17.04 -35.77
N ARG A 138 0.24 17.91 -35.31
CA ARG A 138 -0.68 18.64 -36.19
C ARG A 138 0.08 19.68 -37.01
N THR A 139 0.96 20.46 -36.39
CA THR A 139 1.78 21.49 -37.08
C THR A 139 2.64 20.88 -38.19
N TRP A 140 3.31 19.75 -37.92
CA TRP A 140 4.11 19.02 -38.91
C TRP A 140 3.31 18.45 -40.10
N ARG A 141 1.99 18.25 -39.94
CA ARG A 141 1.11 17.74 -41.02
C ARG A 141 0.59 18.83 -41.97
N PHE A 142 0.62 20.10 -41.57
CA PHE A 142 0.13 21.21 -42.39
C PHE A 142 1.23 21.88 -43.24
N ASP A 143 2.50 21.56 -43.00
CA ASP A 143 3.66 22.17 -43.67
C ASP A 143 4.10 21.40 -44.94
N ARG A 144 3.15 20.73 -45.64
CA ARG A 144 3.41 19.95 -46.86
C ARG A 144 2.44 20.32 -47.99
#